data_AF-A0A166ITZ9-F1
#
_entry.id   AF-A0A166ITZ9-F1
#
_cell.length_a   1.000
_cell.length_b   1.000
_cell.length_c   1.000
_cell.angle_alpha   90.00
_cell.angle_beta   90.00
_cell.angle_gamma   90.00
#
_symmetry.space_group_name_H-M   'P 1'
#
loop_
_entity.id
_entity.type
_entity.pdbx_description
1 polymer ?
#
loop_
_entity_poly.entity_id
_entity_poly.type
_entity_poly.pdbx_seq_one_letter_code
_entity_poly.pdbx_strand_id
1 'polypeptide(L)'
;MSFARSRVGFGVASRMLASSRANSAQSSLIAFRMLSTTPRLLHAEPINVKHQNTFNPEHLDATKSTGTLDALNDPAKQLNPYKNGQGALDKAVHLFFFTEIIRGMWIVMENFFRSPYTIMYPYEKGPLSPRFRGEHALRRYPSGEERCIACKLCEAICPAQAITIESEARLDGSRKTTKYDIDMTKCIYCGFCQEACPVDAIVETQNQEFCTDTREELLYNKEKLLANGDRAEAEIAANLHSDHVYR
;
A
#
# COMPACT_ATOMS: atom_id res chain seq x y z
N MET A 1 32.62 -31.66 -63.18
CA MET A 1 31.60 -30.60 -63.40
C MET A 1 31.47 -29.83 -62.10
N SER A 2 32.42 -28.99 -61.70
CA SER A 2 32.81 -27.66 -62.17
C SER A 2 31.71 -26.58 -62.10
N PHE A 3 32.08 -25.50 -61.40
CA PHE A 3 31.56 -24.13 -61.35
C PHE A 3 30.30 -23.86 -60.51
N ALA A 4 30.19 -22.80 -59.73
CA ALA A 4 31.11 -21.87 -59.07
C ALA A 4 30.22 -20.91 -58.26
N ARG A 5 30.68 -20.51 -57.07
CA ARG A 5 30.15 -19.38 -56.28
C ARG A 5 30.32 -18.07 -57.06
N SER A 6 29.36 -17.16 -56.97
CA SER A 6 29.58 -15.74 -57.27
C SER A 6 29.44 -14.91 -55.99
N ARG A 7 30.53 -14.20 -55.66
CA ARG A 7 30.59 -13.07 -54.74
C ARG A 7 30.43 -11.79 -55.56
N VAL A 8 29.63 -10.85 -55.10
CA VAL A 8 29.69 -9.42 -55.45
C VAL A 8 29.44 -8.70 -54.12
N GLY A 9 30.17 -7.71 -53.65
CA GLY A 9 31.19 -6.83 -54.21
C GLY A 9 31.04 -5.52 -53.43
N PHE A 10 32.05 -5.17 -52.63
CA PHE A 10 32.11 -3.96 -51.80
C PHE A 10 31.99 -2.69 -52.68
N GLY A 11 31.18 -1.72 -52.23
CA GLY A 11 31.14 -0.36 -52.78
C GLY A 11 30.94 0.65 -51.66
N VAL A 12 32.01 1.36 -51.31
CA VAL A 12 32.04 2.48 -50.37
C VAL A 12 31.73 3.77 -51.13
N ALA A 13 30.82 4.61 -50.61
CA ALA A 13 30.83 6.05 -50.87
C ALA A 13 30.26 6.81 -49.68
N SER A 14 31.00 7.85 -49.28
CA SER A 14 30.80 8.69 -48.11
C SER A 14 30.04 9.98 -48.41
N ARG A 15 29.34 10.47 -47.38
CA ARG A 15 29.01 11.87 -47.04
C ARG A 15 28.08 12.65 -47.99
N MET A 16 26.99 13.16 -47.42
CA MET A 16 26.85 14.58 -47.10
C MET A 16 25.63 14.79 -46.19
N LEU A 17 25.83 15.62 -45.16
CA LEU A 17 24.83 16.08 -44.21
C LEU A 17 23.82 16.99 -44.91
N ALA A 18 22.53 16.73 -44.71
CA ALA A 18 21.48 17.73 -44.90
C ALA A 18 20.59 17.73 -43.66
N SER A 19 20.89 18.68 -42.77
CA SER A 19 20.01 19.13 -41.71
C SER A 19 18.76 19.74 -42.35
N SER A 20 17.61 19.08 -42.24
CA SER A 20 16.31 19.74 -42.40
C SER A 20 15.53 19.60 -41.10
N ARG A 21 15.51 20.70 -40.33
CA ARG A 21 14.49 20.94 -39.31
C ARG A 21 13.12 20.91 -39.97
N ALA A 22 12.44 19.78 -39.89
CA ALA A 22 11.02 19.68 -40.16
C ALA A 22 10.29 19.83 -38.83
N ASN A 23 9.83 21.06 -38.53
CA ASN A 23 8.80 21.31 -37.54
C ASN A 23 7.49 20.70 -38.07
N SER A 24 7.26 19.41 -37.80
CA SER A 24 5.92 18.83 -37.92
C SER A 24 5.17 19.11 -36.61
N ALA A 25 4.36 20.15 -36.63
CA ALA A 25 3.31 20.37 -35.64
C ALA A 25 2.36 19.16 -35.69
N GLN A 26 2.61 18.16 -34.84
CA GLN A 26 1.68 17.07 -34.62
C GLN A 26 0.47 17.63 -33.89
N SER A 27 -0.61 17.69 -34.66
CA SER A 27 -1.94 18.10 -34.26
C SER A 27 -2.43 17.19 -33.13
N SER A 28 -2.42 17.70 -31.90
CA SER A 28 -3.07 17.07 -30.77
C SER A 28 -4.58 17.17 -30.97
N LEU A 29 -5.18 16.11 -31.50
CA LEU A 29 -6.63 15.92 -31.45
C LEU A 29 -7.01 15.60 -29.99
N ILE A 30 -7.04 16.65 -29.17
CA ILE A 30 -7.65 16.65 -27.85
C ILE A 30 -9.15 16.56 -28.08
N ALA A 31 -9.70 15.35 -27.96
CA ALA A 31 -11.13 15.14 -27.88
C ALA A 31 -11.63 15.79 -26.58
N PHE A 32 -12.23 16.98 -26.70
CA PHE A 32 -12.99 17.60 -25.62
C PHE A 32 -14.22 16.74 -25.31
N ARG A 33 -14.09 15.88 -24.29
CA ARG A 33 -15.24 15.20 -23.70
C ARG A 33 -15.99 16.26 -22.88
N MET A 34 -17.25 16.47 -23.25
CA MET A 34 -18.13 17.47 -22.63
C MET A 34 -18.20 17.30 -21.12
N LEU A 35 -18.22 18.46 -20.45
CA LEU A 35 -18.29 18.70 -19.02
C LEU A 35 -19.36 17.85 -18.32
N SER A 36 -18.97 16.76 -17.66
CA SER A 36 -19.72 16.23 -16.52
C SER A 36 -19.24 16.94 -15.27
N THR A 37 -20.03 17.89 -14.80
CA THR A 37 -19.80 18.67 -13.59
C THR A 37 -19.94 17.81 -12.33
N THR A 38 -18.89 17.09 -11.94
CA THR A 38 -18.68 16.68 -10.54
C THR A 38 -17.18 16.45 -10.28
N PRO A 39 -16.45 17.39 -9.66
CA PRO A 39 -15.17 17.07 -9.07
C PRO A 39 -15.45 16.46 -7.69
N ARG A 40 -15.65 15.14 -7.60
CA ARG A 40 -15.53 14.46 -6.29
C ARG A 40 -14.07 14.08 -6.12
N LEU A 41 -13.30 15.06 -5.66
CA LEU A 41 -12.00 14.91 -5.02
C LEU A 41 -12.10 13.80 -3.95
N LEU A 42 -11.40 12.68 -4.18
CA LEU A 42 -11.02 11.77 -3.11
C LEU A 42 -9.87 12.43 -2.34
N HIS A 43 -10.22 13.34 -1.44
CA HIS A 43 -9.41 13.67 -0.29
C HIS A 43 -10.08 13.03 0.91
N ALA A 44 -9.48 11.96 1.42
CA ALA A 44 -9.68 11.59 2.81
C ALA A 44 -8.92 12.63 3.65
N GLU A 45 -9.55 13.78 3.90
CA GLU A 45 -9.08 14.66 4.96
C GLU A 45 -9.29 13.93 6.29
N PRO A 46 -8.31 13.98 7.21
CA PRO A 46 -8.54 13.45 8.55
C PRO A 46 -9.72 14.20 9.16
N ILE A 47 -10.67 13.45 9.74
CA ILE A 47 -11.78 14.02 10.49
C ILE A 47 -11.17 14.82 11.65
N ASN A 48 -10.99 16.12 11.44
CA ASN A 48 -10.71 17.05 12.52
C ASN A 48 -12.04 17.22 13.26
N VAL A 49 -12.26 16.35 14.25
CA VAL A 49 -13.36 16.49 15.20
C VAL A 49 -13.07 17.77 15.99
N LYS A 50 -13.48 18.92 15.44
CA LYS A 50 -13.76 20.08 16.27
C LYS A 50 -14.94 19.66 17.13
N HIS A 51 -14.64 19.25 18.36
CA HIS A 51 -15.60 19.27 19.44
C HIS A 51 -16.17 20.69 19.49
N GLN A 52 -17.30 20.92 18.82
CA GLN A 52 -18.13 22.08 19.07
C GLN A 52 -18.78 21.86 20.44
N ASN A 53 -18.01 22.09 21.50
CA ASN A 53 -18.56 22.42 22.79
C ASN A 53 -19.25 23.77 22.64
N THR A 54 -20.52 23.78 22.24
CA THR A 54 -21.39 24.93 22.44
C THR A 54 -21.70 25.02 23.93
N PHE A 55 -20.75 25.56 24.69
CA PHE A 55 -20.97 26.08 26.03
C PHE A 55 -20.32 27.46 26.05
N ASN A 56 -21.08 28.49 25.66
CA ASN A 56 -20.72 29.86 25.94
C ASN A 56 -21.08 30.12 27.41
N PRO A 57 -20.12 30.42 28.30
CA PRO A 57 -20.45 30.95 29.61
C PRO A 57 -20.53 32.47 29.48
N GLU A 58 -21.73 33.02 29.35
CA GLU A 58 -21.93 34.44 29.64
C GLU A 58 -21.99 34.63 31.16
N HIS A 59 -21.12 35.55 31.63
CA HIS A 59 -21.15 36.31 32.88
C HIS A 59 -21.19 35.56 34.23
N LEU A 60 -20.05 35.50 34.90
CA LEU A 60 -19.99 35.53 36.36
C LEU A 60 -18.85 36.45 36.81
N ASP A 61 -19.22 37.65 37.25
CA ASP A 61 -18.33 38.63 37.84
C ASP A 61 -17.71 38.09 39.13
N ALA A 62 -16.38 38.12 39.19
CA ALA A 62 -15.61 37.70 40.34
C ALA A 62 -15.67 38.77 41.45
N THR A 63 -16.35 38.46 42.56
CA THR A 63 -16.12 39.13 43.84
C THR A 63 -15.63 38.11 44.87
N LYS A 64 -14.47 38.42 45.48
CA LYS A 64 -13.77 37.58 46.45
C LYS A 64 -14.53 37.49 47.77
N SER A 65 -14.58 36.29 48.37
CA SER A 65 -14.38 36.13 49.81
C SER A 65 -13.85 34.75 50.15
N THR A 66 -12.85 34.72 51.02
CA THR A 66 -12.22 33.55 51.63
C THR A 66 -13.13 33.02 52.74
N GLY A 67 -13.65 31.81 52.57
CA GLY A 67 -14.40 31.06 53.58
C GLY A 67 -14.29 29.56 53.31
N THR A 68 -14.14 28.78 54.37
CA THR A 68 -14.03 27.32 54.37
C THR A 68 -15.16 26.69 53.55
N LEU A 69 -14.81 25.90 52.53
CA LEU A 69 -15.77 25.19 51.69
C LEU A 69 -16.33 24.00 52.47
N ASP A 70 -17.51 24.19 53.07
CA ASP A 70 -18.37 23.09 53.46
C ASP A 70 -18.74 22.27 52.21
N ALA A 71 -18.68 20.93 52.29
CA ALA A 71 -18.97 19.99 51.19
C ALA A 71 -20.40 20.09 50.60
N LEU A 72 -21.19 21.06 51.06
CA LEU A 72 -22.51 21.43 50.59
C LEU A 72 -22.51 22.56 49.54
N ASN A 73 -21.39 23.29 49.36
CA ASN A 73 -21.32 24.48 48.49
C ASN A 73 -20.39 24.33 47.27
N ASP A 74 -20.20 23.11 46.75
CA ASP A 74 -19.49 22.90 45.48
C ASP A 74 -20.42 23.15 44.27
N PRO A 75 -20.19 24.19 43.44
CA PRO A 75 -21.04 24.50 42.30
C PRO A 75 -20.99 23.43 41.19
N ALA A 76 -19.96 22.58 41.19
CA ALA A 76 -19.82 21.45 40.26
C ALA A 76 -20.82 20.30 40.55
N LYS A 77 -21.34 20.20 41.78
CA LYS A 77 -22.28 19.15 42.19
C LYS A 77 -23.74 19.47 41.83
N GLN A 78 -24.03 20.70 41.40
CA GLN A 78 -25.36 21.19 41.03
C GLN A 78 -25.59 21.27 39.51
N LEU A 79 -24.70 20.70 38.68
CA LEU A 79 -24.95 20.62 37.24
C LEU A 79 -25.89 19.44 36.96
N ASN A 80 -27.19 19.70 36.89
CA ASN A 80 -28.16 18.72 36.40
C ASN A 80 -28.17 18.81 34.85
N PRO A 81 -27.60 17.81 34.12
CA PRO A 81 -27.47 17.88 32.65
C PRO A 81 -28.83 17.89 31.93
N TYR A 82 -29.94 17.71 32.67
CA TYR A 82 -31.30 17.69 32.16
C TYR A 82 -32.10 18.97 32.48
N LYS A 83 -31.49 19.99 33.10
CA LYS A 83 -32.18 21.24 33.50
C LYS A 83 -32.75 22.01 32.30
N ASN A 84 -32.09 21.92 31.15
CA ASN A 84 -32.53 22.47 29.86
C ASN A 84 -32.92 21.35 28.87
N GLY A 85 -33.38 20.20 29.37
CA GLY A 85 -33.79 19.08 28.53
C GLY A 85 -35.16 19.32 27.89
N GLN A 86 -35.42 18.60 26.79
CA GLN A 86 -36.73 18.56 26.11
C GLN A 86 -37.86 18.31 27.13
N GLY A 87 -39.03 18.91 26.88
CA GLY A 87 -40.18 18.79 27.75
C GLY A 87 -40.58 17.33 27.97
N ALA A 88 -41.22 17.02 29.10
CA ALA A 88 -41.70 15.67 29.37
C ALA A 88 -42.66 15.16 28.26
N LEU A 89 -43.42 16.08 27.65
CA LEU A 89 -44.27 15.79 26.50
C LEU A 89 -43.46 15.45 25.23
N ASP A 90 -42.40 16.20 24.93
CA ASP A 90 -41.53 15.90 23.78
C ASP A 90 -40.92 14.50 23.92
N LYS A 91 -40.41 14.16 25.11
CA LYS A 91 -39.85 12.83 25.37
C LYS A 91 -40.90 11.72 25.22
N ALA A 92 -42.12 11.95 25.70
CA ALA A 92 -43.22 11.01 25.50
C ALA A 92 -43.56 10.86 24.01
N VAL A 93 -43.59 11.95 23.24
CA VAL A 93 -43.84 11.91 21.78
C VAL A 93 -42.74 11.12 21.07
N HIS A 94 -41.47 11.39 21.35
CA HIS A 94 -40.34 10.64 20.79
C HIS A 94 -40.39 9.15 21.16
N LEU A 95 -40.83 8.81 22.38
CA LEU A 95 -40.95 7.43 22.85
C LEU A 95 -42.16 6.69 22.22
N PHE A 96 -43.33 7.33 22.13
CA PHE A 96 -44.54 6.71 21.60
C PHE A 96 -44.55 6.62 20.08
N PHE A 97 -44.04 7.65 19.39
CA PHE A 97 -44.00 7.69 17.93
C PHE A 97 -42.67 7.17 17.35
N PHE A 98 -41.73 6.74 18.20
CA PHE A 98 -40.45 6.17 17.81
C PHE A 98 -39.73 6.94 16.69
N THR A 99 -39.78 8.27 16.75
CA THR A 99 -39.28 9.15 15.68
C THR A 99 -37.79 8.95 15.41
N GLU A 100 -37.02 8.60 16.44
CA GLU A 100 -35.61 8.21 16.32
C GLU A 100 -35.42 6.91 15.51
N ILE A 101 -36.33 5.95 15.64
CA ILE A 101 -36.30 4.71 14.85
C ILE A 101 -36.62 5.01 13.38
N ILE A 102 -37.61 5.88 13.12
CA ILE A 102 -37.96 6.29 11.75
C ILE A 102 -36.80 7.04 11.10
N ARG A 103 -36.13 7.92 11.84
CA ARG A 103 -34.92 8.62 11.37
C ARG A 103 -33.81 7.62 11.02
N GLY A 104 -33.59 6.60 11.85
CA GLY A 104 -32.64 5.52 11.56
C GLY A 104 -33.03 4.70 10.32
N MET A 105 -34.31 4.34 10.20
CA MET A 105 -34.85 3.61 9.05
C MET A 105 -34.67 4.38 7.74
N TRP A 106 -34.84 5.70 7.76
CA TRP A 106 -34.62 6.55 6.60
C TRP A 106 -33.17 6.50 6.10
N ILE A 107 -32.19 6.52 7.00
CA ILE A 107 -30.76 6.41 6.65
C ILE A 107 -30.46 5.04 6.03
N VAL A 108 -31.05 3.96 6.58
CA VAL A 108 -30.92 2.61 6.02
C VAL A 108 -31.54 2.53 4.63
N MET A 109 -32.72 3.13 4.44
CA MET A 109 -33.38 3.20 3.13
C MET A 109 -32.53 3.95 2.10
N GLU A 110 -31.91 5.07 2.49
CA GLU A 110 -31.00 5.81 1.61
C GLU A 110 -29.78 4.96 1.22
N ASN A 111 -29.23 4.19 2.15
CA ASN A 111 -28.14 3.26 1.86
C ASN A 111 -28.56 2.09 0.98
N PHE A 112 -29.80 1.61 1.08
CA PHE A 112 -30.32 0.52 0.24
C PHE A 112 -30.36 0.89 -1.25
N PHE A 113 -30.65 2.16 -1.57
CA PHE A 113 -30.68 2.64 -2.95
C PHE A 113 -29.32 3.10 -3.49
N ARG A 114 -28.24 3.07 -2.68
CA ARG A 114 -26.88 3.32 -3.19
C ARG A 114 -26.36 2.07 -3.91
N SER A 115 -25.59 2.27 -4.97
CA SER A 115 -24.87 1.18 -5.64
C SER A 115 -23.94 0.48 -4.64
N PRO A 116 -23.83 -0.86 -4.66
CA PRO A 116 -22.89 -1.57 -3.81
C PRO A 116 -21.44 -1.24 -4.18
N TYR A 117 -20.56 -1.23 -3.17
CA TYR A 117 -19.10 -1.03 -3.34
C TYR A 117 -18.34 -2.34 -3.58
N THR A 118 -19.05 -3.47 -3.74
CA THR A 118 -18.48 -4.80 -3.87
C THR A 118 -17.80 -4.97 -5.23
N ILE A 119 -16.51 -5.32 -5.22
CA ILE A 119 -15.79 -5.79 -6.42
C ILE A 119 -16.07 -7.27 -6.65
N MET A 120 -16.07 -7.71 -7.91
CA MET A 120 -16.34 -9.10 -8.27
C MET A 120 -15.05 -9.95 -8.23
N TYR A 121 -14.54 -10.22 -7.02
CA TYR A 121 -13.43 -11.16 -6.83
C TYR A 121 -13.87 -12.57 -7.27
N PRO A 122 -13.10 -13.33 -8.08
CA PRO A 122 -11.69 -13.14 -8.46
C PRO A 122 -11.46 -12.43 -9.82
N TYR A 123 -12.50 -12.02 -10.53
CA TYR A 123 -12.39 -11.43 -11.88
C TYR A 123 -11.87 -9.99 -11.85
N GLU A 124 -12.24 -9.26 -10.79
CA GLU A 124 -11.76 -7.90 -10.52
C GLU A 124 -10.98 -7.91 -9.20
N LYS A 125 -9.71 -7.48 -9.25
CA LYS A 125 -8.85 -7.34 -8.06
C LYS A 125 -8.78 -5.87 -7.64
N GLY A 126 -8.58 -5.65 -6.34
CA GLY A 126 -8.35 -4.30 -5.83
C GLY A 126 -7.08 -3.68 -6.43
N PRO A 127 -6.98 -2.35 -6.52
CA PRO A 127 -5.76 -1.69 -6.98
C PRO A 127 -4.63 -1.88 -5.96
N LEU A 128 -3.49 -2.40 -6.40
CA LEU A 128 -2.27 -2.52 -5.57
C LEU A 128 -1.31 -1.35 -5.87
N SER A 129 -0.58 -0.91 -4.85
CA SER A 129 0.52 0.04 -5.05
C SER A 129 1.81 -0.70 -5.45
N PRO A 130 2.77 -0.04 -6.13
CA PRO A 130 4.07 -0.63 -6.43
C PRO A 130 4.90 -1.03 -5.20
N ARG A 131 4.54 -0.49 -4.02
CA ARG A 131 5.19 -0.76 -2.72
C ARG A 131 4.50 -1.86 -1.91
N PHE A 132 3.56 -2.56 -2.52
CA PHE A 132 2.89 -3.66 -1.85
C PHE A 132 3.90 -4.76 -1.49
N ARG A 133 3.67 -5.40 -0.35
CA ARG A 133 4.53 -6.41 0.24
C ARG A 133 3.80 -7.75 0.26
N GLY A 134 4.24 -8.69 -0.56
CA GLY A 134 3.64 -10.02 -0.72
C GLY A 134 4.66 -11.15 -0.60
N GLU A 135 4.55 -12.16 -1.46
CA GLU A 135 5.41 -13.34 -1.46
C GLU A 135 6.88 -12.96 -1.68
N HIS A 136 7.80 -13.60 -0.96
CA HIS A 136 9.24 -13.30 -1.11
C HIS A 136 9.81 -13.98 -2.37
N ALA A 137 10.76 -13.30 -3.00
CA ALA A 137 11.48 -13.80 -4.17
C ALA A 137 12.98 -13.46 -4.08
N LEU A 138 13.81 -14.37 -4.58
CA LEU A 138 15.23 -14.14 -4.81
C LEU A 138 15.44 -13.81 -6.28
N ARG A 139 16.06 -12.66 -6.55
CA ARG A 139 16.30 -12.17 -7.91
C ARG A 139 17.66 -12.58 -8.46
N ARG A 140 17.75 -12.55 -9.78
CA ARG A 140 18.99 -12.73 -10.55
C ARG A 140 19.47 -11.42 -11.16
N TYR A 141 20.75 -11.35 -11.48
CA TYR A 141 21.29 -10.33 -12.37
C TYR A 141 20.79 -10.57 -13.80
N PRO A 142 20.87 -9.56 -14.69
CA PRO A 142 20.59 -9.75 -16.12
C PRO A 142 21.48 -10.80 -16.81
N SER A 143 22.62 -11.15 -16.20
CA SER A 143 23.50 -12.24 -16.64
C SER A 143 22.99 -13.64 -16.29
N GLY A 144 21.92 -13.76 -15.48
CA GLY A 144 21.37 -15.03 -14.97
C GLY A 144 21.96 -15.49 -13.63
N GLU A 145 23.02 -14.83 -13.16
CA GLU A 145 23.65 -15.14 -11.87
C GLU A 145 22.78 -14.67 -10.69
N GLU A 146 22.73 -15.44 -9.60
CA GLU A 146 21.96 -15.01 -8.42
C GLU A 146 22.56 -13.76 -7.76
N ARG A 147 21.71 -12.82 -7.34
CA ARG A 147 22.16 -11.56 -6.71
C ARG A 147 22.71 -11.75 -5.30
N CYS A 148 22.26 -12.80 -4.60
CA CYS A 148 22.65 -13.03 -3.21
C CYS A 148 24.16 -13.26 -3.08
N ILE A 149 24.79 -12.51 -2.17
CA ILE A 149 26.21 -12.62 -1.83
C ILE A 149 26.45 -13.22 -0.43
N ALA A 150 25.42 -13.82 0.15
CA ALA A 150 25.46 -14.46 1.47
C ALA A 150 25.99 -13.54 2.60
N CYS A 151 25.60 -12.26 2.60
CA CYS A 151 26.05 -11.28 3.59
C CYS A 151 25.41 -11.44 4.99
N LYS A 152 24.31 -12.20 5.09
CA LYS A 152 23.53 -12.46 6.31
C LYS A 152 22.90 -11.23 7.00
N LEU A 153 22.89 -10.06 6.36
CA LEU A 153 22.21 -8.87 6.89
C LEU A 153 20.69 -9.09 7.04
N CYS A 154 20.06 -9.75 6.06
CA CYS A 154 18.62 -10.02 6.08
C CYS A 154 18.21 -10.95 7.24
N GLU A 155 19.09 -11.87 7.64
CA GLU A 155 18.89 -12.75 8.79
C GLU A 155 18.97 -11.95 10.10
N ALA A 156 19.97 -11.06 10.20
CA ALA A 156 20.17 -10.23 11.39
C ALA A 156 19.05 -9.20 11.62
N ILE A 157 18.49 -8.62 10.55
CA ILE A 157 17.46 -7.59 10.65
C ILE A 157 16.03 -8.15 10.79
N CYS A 158 15.84 -9.45 10.54
CA CYS A 158 14.52 -10.06 10.59
C CYS A 158 13.96 -10.04 12.03
N PRO A 159 12.88 -9.29 12.31
CA PRO A 159 12.39 -9.14 13.68
C PRO A 159 11.81 -10.44 14.24
N ALA A 160 11.31 -11.31 13.37
CA ALA A 160 10.73 -12.60 13.73
C ALA A 160 11.72 -13.78 13.58
N GLN A 161 12.97 -13.52 13.18
CA GLN A 161 13.99 -14.55 12.93
C GLN A 161 13.46 -15.71 12.06
N ALA A 162 12.79 -15.34 10.97
CA ALA A 162 12.16 -16.27 10.03
C ALA A 162 13.15 -16.86 9.00
N ILE A 163 14.28 -16.19 8.79
CA ILE A 163 15.27 -16.50 7.76
C ILE A 163 16.43 -17.27 8.38
N THR A 164 16.91 -18.31 7.70
CA THR A 164 18.13 -19.05 8.07
C THR A 164 19.07 -19.16 6.88
N ILE A 165 20.32 -18.71 7.03
CA ILE A 165 21.28 -18.61 5.93
C ILE A 165 22.57 -19.34 6.26
N GLU A 166 22.94 -20.28 5.39
CA GLU A 166 24.26 -20.94 5.40
C GLU A 166 25.03 -20.58 4.13
N SER A 167 26.33 -20.34 4.27
CA SER A 167 27.17 -19.79 3.19
C SER A 167 28.42 -20.64 3.02
N GLU A 168 28.71 -21.01 1.77
CA GLU A 168 29.93 -21.73 1.41
C GLU A 168 30.60 -21.05 0.21
N ALA A 169 31.89 -21.31 0.03
CA ALA A 169 32.62 -20.85 -1.15
C ALA A 169 32.29 -21.75 -2.34
N ARG A 170 31.84 -21.16 -3.45
CA ARG A 170 31.67 -21.86 -4.73
C ARG A 170 33.06 -22.18 -5.31
N LEU A 171 33.11 -23.11 -6.27
CA LEU A 171 34.33 -23.45 -7.03
C LEU A 171 34.97 -22.22 -7.70
N ASP A 172 34.16 -21.23 -8.06
CA ASP A 172 34.60 -19.98 -8.69
C ASP A 172 35.17 -18.95 -7.69
N GLY A 173 35.27 -19.31 -6.40
CA GLY A 173 35.72 -18.43 -5.32
C GLY A 173 34.67 -17.43 -4.84
N SER A 174 33.54 -17.29 -5.53
CA SER A 174 32.42 -16.45 -5.08
C SER A 174 31.71 -17.05 -3.87
N ARG A 175 31.35 -16.21 -2.90
CA ARG A 175 30.54 -16.61 -1.73
C ARG A 175 29.07 -16.68 -2.13
N LYS A 176 28.44 -17.84 -1.93
CA LYS A 176 27.03 -18.08 -2.27
C LYS A 176 26.33 -18.83 -1.14
N THR A 177 25.00 -18.78 -1.13
CA THR A 177 24.21 -19.48 -0.12
C THR A 177 24.02 -20.93 -0.53
N THR A 178 24.31 -21.87 0.36
CA THR A 178 23.94 -23.28 0.19
C THR A 178 22.52 -23.50 0.64
N LYS A 179 22.16 -22.88 1.77
CA LYS A 179 20.83 -22.89 2.35
C LYS A 179 20.35 -21.47 2.54
N TYR A 180 19.13 -21.21 2.10
CA TYR A 180 18.45 -19.93 2.28
C TYR A 180 16.98 -20.26 2.45
N ASP A 181 16.59 -20.45 3.71
CA ASP A 181 15.25 -20.91 4.03
C ASP A 181 14.49 -19.80 4.74
N ILE A 182 13.22 -19.62 4.35
CA ILE A 182 12.31 -18.66 4.96
C ILE A 182 11.07 -19.42 5.41
N ASP A 183 10.78 -19.32 6.70
CA ASP A 183 9.52 -19.79 7.26
C ASP A 183 8.45 -18.70 7.11
N MET A 184 7.54 -18.87 6.15
CA MET A 184 6.44 -17.92 5.91
C MET A 184 5.42 -17.90 7.05
N THR A 185 5.42 -18.90 7.94
CA THR A 185 4.56 -18.91 9.14
C THR A 185 5.11 -18.01 10.25
N LYS A 186 6.43 -17.77 10.27
CA LYS A 186 7.08 -16.80 11.18
C LYS A 186 7.18 -15.41 10.56
N CYS A 187 7.26 -15.31 9.24
CA CYS A 187 7.43 -14.03 8.57
C CYS A 187 6.22 -13.11 8.80
N ILE A 188 6.49 -11.84 9.16
CA ILE A 188 5.47 -10.82 9.40
C ILE A 188 5.32 -9.83 8.21
N TYR A 189 5.97 -10.10 7.07
CA TYR A 189 5.89 -9.29 5.84
C TYR A 189 6.19 -7.80 6.06
N CYS A 190 7.23 -7.52 6.85
CA CYS A 190 7.61 -6.15 7.22
C CYS A 190 8.43 -5.40 6.14
N GLY A 191 9.01 -6.10 5.15
CA GLY A 191 9.88 -5.49 4.14
C GLY A 191 11.29 -5.13 4.59
N PHE A 192 11.70 -5.38 5.84
CA PHE A 192 13.06 -5.04 6.29
C PHE A 192 14.15 -5.82 5.55
N CYS A 193 13.87 -7.04 5.10
CA CYS A 193 14.83 -7.82 4.34
C CYS A 193 15.15 -7.21 2.97
N GLN A 194 14.15 -6.56 2.34
CA GLN A 194 14.29 -5.88 1.05
C GLN A 194 15.12 -4.62 1.18
N GLU A 195 14.87 -3.80 2.20
CA GLU A 195 15.60 -2.54 2.41
C GLU A 195 17.01 -2.77 2.98
N ALA A 196 17.22 -3.84 3.76
CA ALA A 196 18.54 -4.16 4.31
C ALA A 196 19.48 -4.84 3.31
N CYS A 197 18.97 -5.31 2.16
CA CYS A 197 19.78 -6.04 1.21
C CYS A 197 20.68 -5.08 0.42
N PRO A 198 22.03 -5.17 0.51
CA PRO A 198 22.92 -4.23 -0.18
C PRO A 198 22.97 -4.40 -1.70
N VAL A 199 22.37 -5.47 -2.23
CA VAL A 199 22.44 -5.87 -3.65
C VAL A 199 21.06 -6.16 -4.24
N ASP A 200 19.98 -5.84 -3.52
CA ASP A 200 18.59 -6.13 -3.90
C ASP A 200 18.36 -7.60 -4.29
N ALA A 201 18.93 -8.52 -3.51
CA ALA A 201 18.81 -9.96 -3.78
C ALA A 201 17.45 -10.52 -3.39
N ILE A 202 16.95 -10.17 -2.20
CA ILE A 202 15.62 -10.55 -1.73
C ILE A 202 14.67 -9.36 -1.86
N VAL A 203 13.49 -9.64 -2.38
CA VAL A 203 12.42 -8.67 -2.59
C VAL A 203 11.08 -9.29 -2.25
N GLU A 204 10.14 -8.47 -1.82
CA GLU A 204 8.74 -8.84 -1.66
C GLU A 204 8.01 -8.52 -2.97
N THR A 205 7.29 -9.50 -3.50
CA THR A 205 6.55 -9.40 -4.76
C THR A 205 5.13 -8.88 -4.54
N GLN A 206 4.39 -8.66 -5.63
CA GLN A 206 2.96 -8.32 -5.56
C GLN A 206 2.06 -9.55 -5.42
N ASN A 207 2.60 -10.77 -5.42
CA ASN A 207 1.80 -11.96 -5.25
C ASN A 207 1.31 -12.08 -3.81
N GLN A 208 -0.01 -12.09 -3.63
CA GLN A 208 -0.68 -12.26 -2.34
C GLN A 208 -1.43 -13.60 -2.24
N GLU A 209 -1.65 -14.27 -3.37
CA GLU A 209 -2.53 -15.44 -3.49
C GLU A 209 -1.71 -16.73 -3.50
N PHE A 210 -1.06 -17.04 -2.39
CA PHE A 210 -0.26 -18.26 -2.22
C PHE A 210 -0.70 -19.09 -1.01
N CYS A 211 -2.00 -19.07 -0.70
CA CYS A 211 -2.56 -19.93 0.33
C CYS A 211 -2.33 -21.41 -0.05
N THR A 212 -1.79 -22.19 0.87
CA THR A 212 -1.48 -23.61 0.72
C THR A 212 -2.27 -24.44 1.73
N ASP A 213 -2.54 -25.69 1.40
CA ASP A 213 -3.31 -26.58 2.26
C ASP A 213 -2.47 -27.12 3.43
N THR A 214 -1.17 -27.29 3.21
CA THR A 214 -0.23 -27.85 4.19
C THR A 214 0.70 -26.77 4.75
N ARG A 215 1.24 -27.02 5.96
CA ARG A 215 2.19 -26.10 6.62
C ARG A 215 3.58 -26.20 6.02
N GLU A 216 3.96 -27.40 5.60
CA GLU A 216 5.28 -27.72 5.05
C GLU A 216 5.53 -26.93 3.76
N GLU A 217 4.49 -26.68 2.98
CA GLU A 217 4.57 -25.86 1.77
C GLU A 217 4.94 -24.38 2.06
N LEU A 218 4.67 -23.87 3.27
CA LEU A 218 5.01 -22.51 3.72
C LEU A 218 6.45 -22.39 4.24
N LEU A 219 7.17 -23.50 4.34
CA LEU A 219 8.61 -23.50 4.60
C LEU A 219 9.33 -23.43 3.27
N TYR A 220 9.77 -22.23 2.89
CA TYR A 220 10.34 -22.00 1.57
C TYR A 220 11.84 -22.25 1.60
N ASN A 221 12.29 -23.11 0.69
CA ASN A 221 13.70 -23.32 0.41
C ASN A 221 14.22 -22.28 -0.60
N LYS A 222 15.55 -22.19 -0.72
CA LYS A 222 16.24 -21.32 -1.69
C LYS A 222 15.70 -21.48 -3.12
N GLU A 223 15.47 -22.72 -3.55
CA GLU A 223 15.01 -23.04 -4.90
C GLU A 223 13.62 -22.49 -5.19
N LYS A 224 12.69 -22.59 -4.22
CA LYS A 224 11.34 -22.05 -4.34
C LYS A 224 11.37 -20.52 -4.45
N LEU A 225 12.21 -19.87 -3.65
CA LEU A 225 12.40 -18.42 -3.69
C LEU A 225 13.01 -17.93 -5.02
N LEU A 226 13.94 -18.69 -5.60
CA LEU A 226 14.48 -18.39 -6.93
C LEU A 226 13.42 -18.61 -8.02
N ALA A 227 12.64 -19.68 -7.94
CA ALA A 227 11.53 -19.94 -8.88
C ALA A 227 10.46 -18.83 -8.81
N ASN A 228 10.21 -18.27 -7.63
CA ASN A 228 9.34 -17.10 -7.48
C ASN A 228 9.91 -15.87 -8.16
N GLY A 229 11.22 -15.63 -7.99
CA GLY A 229 11.93 -14.56 -8.68
C GLY A 229 11.86 -14.71 -10.18
N ASP A 230 12.16 -15.89 -10.71
CA ASP A 230 12.15 -16.15 -12.15
C ASP A 230 10.75 -15.96 -12.77
N ARG A 231 9.67 -16.28 -12.03
CA ARG A 231 8.28 -16.04 -12.47
C ARG A 231 7.89 -14.56 -12.45
N ALA A 232 8.30 -13.82 -11.42
CA ALA A 232 7.84 -12.45 -11.17
C ALA A 232 8.84 -11.36 -11.56
N GLU A 233 10.04 -11.69 -12.07
CA GLU A 233 11.15 -10.75 -12.30
C GLU A 233 10.74 -9.52 -13.12
N ALA A 234 9.88 -9.68 -14.14
CA ALA A 234 9.40 -8.58 -14.96
C ALA A 234 8.55 -7.57 -14.17
N GLU A 235 7.64 -8.07 -13.33
CA GLU A 235 6.78 -7.24 -12.46
C GLU A 235 7.60 -6.58 -11.36
N ILE A 236 8.48 -7.35 -10.71
CA ILE A 236 9.36 -6.85 -9.65
C ILE A 236 10.31 -5.77 -10.22
N ALA A 237 10.87 -5.95 -11.42
CA ALA A 237 11.69 -4.94 -12.08
C ALA A 237 10.93 -3.64 -12.36
N ALA A 238 9.69 -3.73 -12.85
CA ALA A 238 8.84 -2.57 -13.09
C ALA A 238 8.52 -1.81 -11.78
N ASN A 239 8.20 -2.54 -10.71
CA ASN A 239 7.90 -1.95 -9.41
C ASN A 239 9.13 -1.27 -8.80
N LEU A 240 10.31 -1.91 -8.81
CA LEU A 240 11.54 -1.27 -8.35
C LEU A 240 11.89 -0.04 -9.19
N HIS A 241 11.69 -0.10 -10.51
CA HIS A 241 11.89 1.07 -11.37
C HIS A 241 10.94 2.21 -11.03
N SER A 242 9.73 1.95 -10.57
CA SER A 242 8.83 3.01 -10.09
C SER A 242 9.20 3.56 -8.71
N ASP A 243 9.83 2.75 -7.85
CA ASP A 243 10.09 3.06 -6.44
C ASP A 243 11.51 3.57 -6.15
N HIS A 244 12.47 3.37 -7.05
CA HIS A 244 13.90 3.63 -6.83
C HIS A 244 14.27 5.05 -6.34
N VAL A 245 13.41 6.05 -6.54
CA VAL A 245 13.65 7.44 -6.12
C VAL A 245 13.46 7.63 -4.61
N TYR A 246 12.72 6.72 -3.96
CA TYR A 246 12.30 6.86 -2.55
C TYR A 246 13.04 5.91 -1.60
N ARG A 247 14.02 5.15 -2.12
CA ARG A 247 14.98 4.35 -1.34
C ARG A 247 16.32 5.06 -1.27
#